data_AF-A0A150A0G7-F1
#
_entry.id   AF-A0A150A0G7-F1
#
_cell.length_a   1.000
_cell.length_b   1.000
_cell.length_c   1.000
_cell.angle_alpha   90.00
_cell.angle_beta   90.00
_cell.angle_gamma   90.00
#
_symmetry.space_group_name_H-M   'P 1'
#
loop_
_entity.id
_entity.type
_entity.pdbx_description
1 polymer ?
#
loop_
_entity_poly.entity_id
_entity_poly.type
_entity_poly.pdbx_seq_one_letter_code
_entity_poly.pdbx_strand_id
1 'polypeptide(L)'
;MAIRDGARALADNKQQWSERPPRYEYVLTESGRAFRPVLIALYAWGNENFPPEAPNVLLVHKDSGIDVDPLLIDRSTGDPLDEEHTSFQPGPSADDRLRAVLARRNEVTT
;
A
#
# COMPACT_ATOMS: atom_id res chain seq x y z
N MET A 1 20.94 -7.38 -14.43
CA MET A 1 21.18 -8.06 -13.15
C MET A 1 20.47 -7.23 -12.09
N ALA A 2 19.32 -7.54 -11.48
CA ALA A 2 18.47 -8.73 -11.46
C ALA A 2 16.99 -8.25 -11.39
N ILE A 3 16.16 -8.64 -12.37
CA ILE A 3 14.69 -8.52 -12.32
C ILE A 3 14.12 -9.94 -12.40
N ARG A 4 14.66 -10.86 -11.57
CA ARG A 4 14.28 -12.29 -11.60
C ARG A 4 13.80 -12.85 -10.26
N ASP A 5 13.84 -12.07 -9.17
CA ASP A 5 13.52 -12.61 -7.83
C ASP A 5 12.07 -12.39 -7.37
N GLY A 6 11.30 -11.51 -8.03
CA GLY A 6 9.91 -11.23 -7.63
C GLY A 6 8.94 -12.40 -7.84
N ALA A 7 9.14 -13.20 -8.89
CA ALA A 7 8.26 -14.32 -9.22
C ALA A 7 8.48 -15.54 -8.31
N ARG A 8 9.66 -15.68 -7.68
CA ARG A 8 9.98 -16.79 -6.78
C ARG A 8 9.31 -16.63 -5.41
N ALA A 9 9.14 -15.40 -4.94
CA ALA A 9 8.51 -15.09 -3.65
C ALA A 9 7.01 -15.46 -3.59
N LEU A 10 6.32 -15.57 -4.73
CA LEU A 10 4.91 -16.00 -4.79
C LEU A 10 4.75 -17.53 -4.69
N ALA A 11 5.80 -18.32 -4.96
CA ALA A 11 5.74 -19.77 -4.87
C ALA A 11 5.85 -20.28 -3.42
N ASP A 12 6.57 -19.54 -2.55
CA ASP A 12 6.90 -19.97 -1.20
C ASP A 12 5.76 -19.83 -0.18
N ASN A 13 4.68 -19.13 -0.54
CA ASN A 13 3.55 -18.86 0.37
C ASN A 13 2.36 -19.82 0.22
N LYS A 14 2.48 -20.77 -0.72
CA LYS A 14 1.48 -21.78 -1.02
C LYS A 14 1.76 -23.02 -0.20
N GLN A 15 0.96 -23.27 0.84
CA GLN A 15 1.12 -24.42 1.73
C GLN A 15 0.01 -25.43 1.48
N GLN A 16 0.34 -26.71 1.36
CA GLN A 16 -0.66 -27.76 1.25
C GLN A 16 -1.20 -28.08 2.65
N TRP A 17 -2.51 -27.92 2.86
CA TRP A 17 -3.15 -28.20 4.15
C TRP A 17 -4.03 -29.45 4.14
N SER A 18 -4.31 -30.01 2.96
CA SER A 18 -5.03 -31.28 2.81
C SER A 18 -4.36 -32.13 1.75
N GLU A 19 -4.21 -33.44 2.02
CA GLU A 19 -3.64 -34.41 1.08
C GLU A 19 -4.70 -35.10 0.21
N ARG A 20 -5.93 -35.26 0.71
CA ARG A 20 -7.00 -36.01 0.01
C ARG A 20 -8.38 -35.35 0.21
N PRO A 21 -8.84 -34.49 -0.72
CA PRO A 21 -8.16 -34.05 -1.94
C PRO A 21 -7.02 -33.06 -1.66
N PRO A 22 -6.00 -32.92 -2.54
CA PRO A 22 -4.98 -31.89 -2.40
C PRO A 22 -5.58 -30.48 -2.36
N ARG A 23 -5.38 -29.75 -1.26
CA ARG A 23 -5.79 -28.34 -1.11
C ARG A 23 -4.63 -27.52 -0.59
N TYR A 24 -4.56 -26.28 -1.09
CA TYR A 24 -3.52 -25.34 -0.73
C TYR A 24 -4.13 -24.08 -0.10
N GLU A 25 -3.38 -23.46 0.79
CA GLU A 25 -3.66 -22.15 1.35
C GLU A 25 -2.55 -21.18 0.93
N TYR A 26 -2.93 -19.90 0.84
CA TYR A 26 -1.99 -18.81 0.56
C TYR A 26 -1.80 -18.02 1.84
N VAL A 27 -0.65 -18.19 2.48
CA VAL A 27 -0.33 -17.51 3.72
C VAL A 27 0.34 -16.17 3.41
N LEU A 28 0.03 -15.13 4.17
CA LEU A 28 0.72 -13.85 3.97
C LEU A 28 2.22 -14.01 4.30
N THR A 29 3.06 -13.48 3.42
CA THR A 29 4.49 -13.24 3.71
C THR A 29 4.63 -12.08 4.69
N GLU A 30 5.84 -11.81 5.16
CA GLU A 30 6.13 -10.60 5.93
C GLU A 30 5.79 -9.33 5.14
N SER A 31 6.19 -9.27 3.87
CA SER A 31 5.82 -8.17 2.96
C SER A 31 4.31 -8.06 2.76
N GLY A 32 3.60 -9.18 2.69
CA GLY A 32 2.13 -9.21 2.62
C GLY A 32 1.46 -8.66 3.88
N ARG A 33 1.99 -8.98 5.08
CA ARG A 33 1.51 -8.38 6.34
C ARG A 33 1.83 -6.88 6.41
N ALA A 34 3.01 -6.47 5.94
CA ALA A 34 3.42 -5.08 5.89
C ALA A 34 2.61 -4.22 4.89
N PHE A 35 1.83 -4.84 4.01
CA PHE A 35 0.99 -4.15 3.02
C PHE A 35 -0.28 -3.51 3.60
N ARG A 36 -0.59 -3.74 4.88
CA ARG A 36 -1.78 -3.22 5.56
C ARG A 36 -2.04 -1.71 5.36
N PRO A 37 -1.03 -0.80 5.41
CA PRO A 37 -1.28 0.63 5.19
C PRO A 37 -1.86 0.94 3.82
N VAL A 38 -1.48 0.20 2.77
CA VAL A 38 -2.01 0.38 1.42
C VAL A 38 -3.49 -0.01 1.35
N LEU A 39 -3.87 -1.10 2.03
CA LEU A 39 -5.28 -1.51 2.11
C LEU A 39 -6.15 -0.45 2.81
N ILE A 40 -5.63 0.20 3.85
CA ILE A 40 -6.32 1.29 4.55
C ILE A 40 -6.44 2.53 3.65
N ALA A 41 -5.40 2.89 2.92
CA ALA A 41 -5.45 4.01 1.97
C ALA A 41 -6.50 3.76 0.87
N LEU A 42 -6.58 2.54 0.33
CA LEU A 42 -7.61 2.17 -0.65
C LEU A 42 -9.03 2.22 -0.06
N TYR A 43 -9.20 1.80 1.20
CA TYR A 43 -10.48 1.94 1.92
C TYR A 43 -10.92 3.40 2.04
N ALA A 44 -10.02 4.28 2.51
CA ALA A 44 -10.31 5.71 2.68
C ALA A 44 -10.66 6.37 1.34
N TRP A 45 -9.82 6.15 0.32
CA TRP A 45 -10.07 6.66 -1.03
C TRP A 45 -11.42 6.16 -1.60
N GLY A 46 -11.74 4.88 -1.41
CA GLY A 46 -13.00 4.29 -1.88
C GLY A 46 -14.22 4.90 -1.23
N ASN A 47 -14.18 5.13 0.09
CA ASN A 47 -15.27 5.79 0.81
C ASN A 47 -15.51 7.23 0.37
N GLU A 48 -14.43 7.97 0.08
CA GLU A 48 -14.53 9.36 -0.36
C GLU A 48 -15.05 9.47 -1.80
N ASN A 49 -14.58 8.62 -2.71
CA ASN A 49 -14.85 8.73 -4.14
C ASN A 49 -16.06 7.91 -4.61
N PHE A 50 -16.42 6.87 -3.87
CA PHE A 50 -17.54 5.98 -4.16
C PHE A 50 -18.36 5.69 -2.88
N PRO A 51 -18.90 6.74 -2.22
CA PRO A 51 -19.63 6.57 -0.98
C PRO A 51 -20.87 5.69 -1.21
N PRO A 52 -21.02 4.57 -0.47
CA PRO A 52 -22.22 3.74 -0.57
C PRO A 52 -23.41 4.42 0.10
N GLU A 53 -24.64 4.05 -0.30
CA GLU A 53 -25.86 4.49 0.41
C GLU A 53 -25.85 4.07 1.88
N ALA A 54 -25.28 2.90 2.16
CA ALA A 54 -24.99 2.41 3.50
C ALA A 54 -23.64 1.66 3.50
N PRO A 55 -22.71 1.95 4.43
CA PRO A 55 -21.41 1.27 4.48
C PRO A 55 -21.58 -0.20 4.85
N ASN A 56 -20.97 -1.09 4.06
CA ASN A 56 -20.91 -2.53 4.35
C ASN A 56 -19.62 -2.94 5.09
N VAL A 57 -18.67 -2.03 5.24
CA VAL A 57 -17.40 -2.20 5.98
C VAL A 57 -17.05 -0.90 6.71
N LEU A 58 -16.76 -1.01 8.00
CA LEU A 58 -16.26 0.10 8.82
C LEU A 58 -14.85 -0.22 9.33
N LEU A 59 -13.94 0.75 9.20
CA LEU A 59 -12.66 0.70 9.89
C LEU A 59 -12.82 1.33 11.26
N VAL A 60 -12.69 0.51 12.30
CA VAL A 60 -12.89 0.95 13.68
C VAL A 60 -11.66 0.66 14.54
N HIS A 61 -11.49 1.43 15.61
CA HIS A 61 -10.58 1.10 16.69
C HIS A 61 -11.00 -0.22 17.35
N LYS A 62 -10.06 -1.15 17.51
CA LYS A 62 -10.36 -2.50 18.03
C LYS A 62 -10.99 -2.50 19.42
N ASP A 63 -10.56 -1.58 20.29
CA ASP A 63 -10.96 -1.58 21.70
C ASP A 63 -12.28 -0.83 21.93
N SER A 64 -12.52 0.25 21.18
CA SER A 64 -13.69 1.14 21.38
C SER A 64 -14.79 0.96 20.34
N GLY A 65 -14.49 0.41 19.17
CA GLY A 65 -15.42 0.34 18.04
C GLY A 65 -15.71 1.68 17.38
N ILE A 66 -14.99 2.75 17.75
CA ILE A 66 -15.14 4.09 17.16
C ILE A 66 -14.52 4.10 15.76
N ASP A 67 -15.19 4.76 14.82
CA ASP A 67 -14.73 4.94 13.45
C ASP A 67 -13.36 5.61 13.39
N VAL A 68 -12.54 5.11 12.48
CA VAL A 68 -11.21 5.64 12.17
C VAL A 68 -11.31 6.49 10.92
N ASP A 69 -10.82 7.72 11.01
CA ASP A 69 -10.51 8.58 9.87
C ASP A 69 -9.00 8.49 9.55
N PRO A 70 -8.57 7.73 8.53
CA PRO A 70 -7.15 7.47 8.30
C PRO A 70 -6.45 8.65 7.62
N LEU A 71 -5.34 9.09 8.20
CA LEU A 71 -4.43 10.06 7.59
C LEU A 71 -3.02 9.49 7.47
N LEU A 72 -2.37 9.71 6.33
CA LEU A 72 -0.97 9.36 6.11
C LEU A 72 -0.10 10.57 6.43
N ILE A 73 0.80 10.43 7.40
CA ILE A 73 1.67 11.52 7.87
C ILE A 73 3.15 11.12 7.82
N ASP A 74 4.04 12.09 7.68
CA ASP A 74 5.44 11.91 8.04
C ASP A 74 5.54 11.71 9.54
N ARG A 75 6.25 10.65 9.97
CA ARG A 75 6.35 10.32 11.40
C ARG A 75 7.15 11.36 12.18
N SER A 76 8.12 11.99 11.55
CA SER A 76 9.07 12.87 12.24
C SER A 76 8.54 14.28 12.43
N THR A 77 7.78 14.79 11.46
CA THR A 77 7.20 16.14 11.52
C THR A 77 5.72 16.13 11.93
N GLY A 78 5.01 15.05 11.59
CA GLY A 78 3.55 14.97 11.72
C GLY A 78 2.80 15.58 10.54
N ASP A 79 3.49 16.11 9.53
CA ASP A 79 2.86 16.72 8.37
C ASP A 79 2.15 15.65 7.51
N PRO A 80 1.02 15.98 6.88
CA PRO A 80 0.38 15.09 5.93
C PRO A 80 1.31 14.74 4.76
N LEU A 81 1.20 13.52 4.24
CA LEU A 81 1.84 13.14 2.99
C LEU A 81 0.96 13.51 1.80
N ASP A 82 0.87 14.81 1.52
CA ASP A 82 0.08 15.40 0.43
C ASP A 82 0.94 16.18 -0.58
N GLU A 83 0.31 16.81 -1.57
CA GLU A 83 1.00 17.59 -2.62
C GLU A 83 1.64 18.89 -2.11
N GLU A 84 1.13 19.46 -1.01
CA GLU A 84 1.64 20.72 -0.45
C GLU A 84 2.94 20.48 0.34
N HIS A 85 2.98 19.39 1.10
CA HIS A 85 4.06 19.10 2.03
C HIS A 85 5.09 18.12 1.46
N THR A 86 4.79 17.43 0.36
CA THR A 86 5.66 16.37 -0.17
C THR A 86 5.90 16.42 -1.67
N SER A 87 7.07 15.93 -2.07
CA SER A 87 7.43 15.72 -3.48
C SER A 87 8.37 14.52 -3.57
N PHE A 88 8.19 13.66 -4.58
CA PHE A 88 9.17 12.58 -4.80
C PHE A 88 10.35 13.08 -5.61
N GLN A 89 11.56 12.80 -5.11
CA GLN A 89 12.81 13.13 -5.77
C GLN A 89 13.50 11.86 -6.28
N PRO A 90 14.28 11.91 -7.38
CA PRO A 90 15.07 10.77 -7.79
C PRO A 90 16.13 10.44 -6.74
N GLY A 91 16.17 9.18 -6.31
CA GLY A 91 17.19 8.69 -5.39
C GLY A 91 18.57 8.54 -6.05
N PRO A 92 19.62 8.22 -5.26
CA PRO A 92 20.99 8.09 -5.76
C PRO A 92 21.15 7.08 -6.90
N SER A 93 20.38 5.99 -6.86
CA SER A 93 20.43 4.91 -7.85
C SER A 93 19.43 5.07 -9.01
N ALA A 94 18.74 6.20 -9.12
CA ALA A 94 17.80 6.43 -10.21
C ALA A 94 18.54 6.53 -11.56
N ASP A 95 18.04 5.83 -12.56
CA ASP A 95 18.50 5.95 -13.95
C ASP A 95 17.98 7.24 -14.60
N ASP A 96 18.50 7.55 -15.79
CA ASP A 96 18.17 8.79 -16.51
C ASP A 96 16.67 8.87 -16.85
N ARG A 97 16.04 7.73 -17.13
CA ARG A 97 14.60 7.66 -17.43
C ARG A 97 13.77 8.05 -16.22
N LEU A 98 14.04 7.46 -15.06
CA LEU A 98 13.31 7.75 -13.83
C LEU A 98 13.53 9.20 -13.40
N ARG A 99 14.77 9.73 -13.52
CA ARG A 99 15.07 11.14 -13.26
C ARG A 99 14.22 12.07 -14.12
N ALA A 100 14.13 11.80 -15.43
CA ALA A 100 13.32 12.59 -16.35
C ALA A 100 11.81 12.53 -16.02
N VAL A 101 11.29 11.36 -15.67
CA VAL A 101 9.88 11.20 -15.27
C VAL A 101 9.56 12.02 -14.02
N LEU A 102 10.41 11.95 -12.99
CA LEU A 102 10.19 12.65 -11.73
C LEU A 102 10.35 14.18 -11.88
N ALA A 103 11.32 14.64 -12.67
CA ALA A 103 11.48 16.06 -12.97
C ALA A 103 10.21 16.64 -13.62
N ARG A 104 9.70 15.98 -14.66
CA ARG A 104 8.47 16.39 -15.34
C ARG A 104 7.26 16.41 -14.41
N ARG A 105 7.13 15.41 -13.53
CA ARG A 105 6.02 15.36 -12.57
C ARG A 105 6.08 16.54 -11.60
N ASN A 106 7.25 16.86 -11.08
CA ASN A 106 7.43 17.91 -10.08
C ASN A 106 7.20 19.32 -10.63
N GLU A 107 7.42 19.54 -11.93
CA GLU A 107 7.09 20.80 -12.61
C GLU A 107 5.57 21.07 -12.68
N VAL A 108 4.72 20.04 -12.63
CA VAL A 108 3.26 20.18 -12.76
C VAL A 108 2.57 20.45 -11.42
N THR A 109 3.21 20.05 -10.32
CA THR A 109 2.66 20.19 -8.96
C THR A 109 3.10 21.52 -8.28
N THR A 110 3.88 22.38 -8.95
CA THR A 110 4.26 23.73 -8.48
C THR A 110 3.38 24.79 -9.12
#